data_AF-A0A1Y2BYQ5-F1
#
_entry.id   AF-A0A1Y2BYQ5-F1
#
_cell.length_a   1.000
_cell.length_b   1.000
_cell.length_c   1.000
_cell.angle_alpha   90.00
_cell.angle_beta   90.00
_cell.angle_gamma   90.00
#
_symmetry.space_group_name_H-M   'P 1'
#
loop_
_entity.id
_entity.type
_entity.pdbx_description
1 polymer ?
#
loop_
_entity_poly.entity_id
_entity_poly.type
_entity_poly.pdbx_seq_one_letter_code
_entity_poly.pdbx_strand_id
1 'polypeptide(L)'
;MAANQAAYEFYRQSSIGQSLTDALDEMIEDGSIEPNVAIAMLKQFDNSMAEALRLQVRAKATIKGKLQIYRFCDDVWTFVIDQGANFKFENSELVKADEKVKLVACASRP
;
A
#
# COMPACT_ATOMS: atom_id res chain seq x y z
N MET A 1 -2.60 22.74 16.32
CA MET A 1 -2.12 22.61 14.92
C MET A 1 -2.26 21.15 14.56
N ALA A 2 -3.19 20.80 13.68
CA ALA A 2 -3.34 19.42 13.21
C ALA A 2 -2.04 19.05 12.49
N ALA A 3 -1.38 17.96 12.93
CA ALA A 3 -0.22 17.45 12.23
C ALA A 3 -0.64 17.18 10.78
N ASN A 4 0.06 17.82 9.83
CA ASN A 4 -0.07 17.50 8.42
C ASN A 4 0.22 15.99 8.31
N GLN A 5 -0.83 15.19 8.16
CA GLN A 5 -0.75 13.74 8.20
C GLN A 5 0.00 13.33 6.94
N ALA A 6 1.32 13.19 7.05
CA ALA A 6 2.16 12.78 5.93
C ALA A 6 1.62 11.44 5.45
N ALA A 7 1.00 11.43 4.27
CA ALA A 7 0.48 10.23 3.69
C ALA A 7 1.64 9.24 3.48
N TYR A 8 1.39 7.96 3.77
CA TYR A 8 2.44 6.96 3.72
C TYR A 8 2.91 6.76 2.28
N GLU A 9 4.21 6.98 2.04
CA GLU A 9 4.87 6.65 0.78
C GLU A 9 4.88 5.13 0.52
N PHE A 10 4.50 4.32 1.52
CA PHE A 10 4.38 2.87 1.42
C PHE A 10 3.55 2.41 0.22
N TYR A 11 2.45 3.12 -0.10
CA TYR A 11 1.60 2.75 -1.22
C TYR A 11 2.24 2.96 -2.60
N ARG A 12 3.39 3.64 -2.69
CA ARG A 12 4.17 3.71 -3.93
C ARG A 12 4.68 2.33 -4.37
N GLN A 13 4.84 1.38 -3.43
CA GLN A 13 5.21 -0.02 -3.74
C GLN A 13 4.03 -0.89 -4.21
N SER A 14 2.82 -0.35 -4.23
CA SER A 14 1.67 -1.05 -4.83
C SER A 14 1.81 -1.09 -6.35
N SER A 15 1.10 -2.00 -7.04
CA SER A 15 1.16 -2.08 -8.50
C SER A 15 0.88 -0.76 -9.20
N ILE A 16 -0.13 0.01 -8.73
CA ILE A 16 -0.45 1.33 -9.28
C ILE A 16 0.62 2.37 -8.97
N GLY A 17 1.23 2.32 -7.77
CA GLY A 17 2.31 3.23 -7.40
C GLY A 17 3.60 2.97 -8.19
N GLN A 18 3.92 1.70 -8.43
CA GLN A 18 5.06 1.30 -9.25
C GLN A 18 4.84 1.74 -10.70
N SER A 19 3.67 1.47 -11.28
CA SER A 19 3.35 1.92 -12.64
C SER A 19 3.40 3.45 -12.79
N LEU A 20 2.99 4.21 -11.76
CA LEU A 20 3.16 5.67 -11.76
C LEU A 20 4.63 6.06 -11.72
N THR A 21 5.43 5.40 -10.88
CA THR A 21 6.87 5.70 -10.75
C THR A 21 7.59 5.41 -12.06
N ASP A 22 7.34 4.26 -12.67
CA ASP A 22 7.92 3.87 -13.96
C ASP A 22 7.57 4.89 -15.06
N ALA A 23 6.31 5.32 -15.13
CA ALA A 23 5.88 6.34 -16.11
C ALA A 23 6.52 7.72 -15.86
N LEU A 24 6.69 8.12 -14.60
CA LEU A 24 7.37 9.36 -14.27
C LEU A 24 8.86 9.31 -14.61
N ASP A 25 9.50 8.17 -14.39
CA ASP A 25 10.91 7.96 -14.75
C ASP A 25 11.11 8.05 -16.28
N GLU A 26 10.23 7.44 -17.08
CA GLU A 26 10.25 7.58 -18.55
C GLU A 26 10.12 9.06 -19.00
N MET A 27 9.22 9.82 -18.37
CA MET A 27 9.03 11.25 -18.67
C MET A 27 10.20 12.13 -18.21
N ILE A 28 11.01 11.67 -17.25
CA ILE A 28 12.25 12.34 -16.86
C ILE A 28 13.34 12.02 -17.88
N GLU A 29 13.46 10.76 -18.28
CA GLU A 29 14.46 10.29 -19.24
C GLU A 29 14.31 10.95 -20.62
N ASP A 30 13.08 11.19 -21.08
CA ASP A 30 12.81 11.87 -22.34
C ASP A 30 12.86 13.42 -22.25
N GLY A 31 13.03 13.96 -21.04
CA GLY A 31 13.11 15.39 -20.76
C GLY A 31 11.76 16.12 -20.74
N SER A 32 10.64 15.41 -20.73
CA SER A 32 9.29 16.00 -20.64
C SER A 32 9.02 16.66 -19.29
N ILE A 33 9.57 16.13 -18.20
CA ILE A 33 9.43 16.69 -16.85
C ILE A 33 10.75 16.71 -16.08
N GLU A 34 10.90 17.70 -15.21
CA GLU A 34 12.01 17.78 -14.26
C GLU A 34 11.79 16.84 -13.06
N PRO A 35 12.86 16.27 -12.46
CA PRO A 35 12.73 15.36 -11.31
C PRO A 35 11.94 15.93 -10.13
N ASN A 36 12.06 17.24 -9.88
CA ASN A 36 11.32 17.90 -8.81
C ASN A 36 9.79 17.90 -9.03
N VAL A 37 9.35 17.88 -10.28
CA VAL A 37 7.92 17.79 -10.64
C VAL A 37 7.40 16.38 -10.36
N ALA A 38 8.15 15.35 -10.74
CA ALA A 38 7.79 13.96 -10.43
C ALA A 38 7.66 13.71 -8.92
N ILE A 39 8.58 14.25 -8.11
CA ILE A 39 8.49 14.19 -6.64
C ILE A 39 7.20 14.85 -6.13
N ALA A 40 6.80 15.99 -6.71
CA ALA A 40 5.54 16.64 -6.34
C ALA A 40 4.32 15.79 -6.72
N MET A 41 4.35 15.12 -7.88
CA MET A 41 3.29 14.20 -8.30
C MET A 41 3.20 12.98 -7.40
N LEU A 42 4.32 12.38 -6.99
CA LEU A 42 4.35 11.27 -6.04
C LEU A 42 3.78 11.67 -4.67
N LYS A 43 4.11 12.87 -4.17
CA LYS A 43 3.50 13.41 -2.94
C LYS A 43 1.99 13.57 -3.06
N GLN A 44 1.51 14.03 -4.23
CA GLN A 44 0.09 14.13 -4.48
C GLN A 44 -0.57 12.74 -4.56
N PHE A 45 0.10 11.76 -5.15
CA PHE A 45 -0.34 10.37 -5.18
C PHE A 45 -0.52 9.81 -3.77
N ASP A 46 0.44 10.02 -2.86
CA ASP A 46 0.33 9.53 -1.48
C ASP A 46 -0.95 10.04 -0.81
N ASN A 47 -1.22 11.34 -0.94
CA ASN A 47 -2.42 11.98 -0.39
C ASN A 47 -3.70 11.41 -1.01
N SER A 48 -3.76 11.35 -2.34
CA SER A 48 -4.92 10.84 -3.07
C SER A 48 -5.22 9.37 -2.73
N MET A 49 -4.18 8.54 -2.60
CA MET A 49 -4.33 7.13 -2.25
C MET A 49 -4.86 6.95 -0.83
N ALA A 50 -4.27 7.66 0.14
CA ALA A 50 -4.72 7.61 1.53
C ALA A 50 -6.19 8.08 1.67
N GLU A 51 -6.56 9.14 0.95
CA GLU A 51 -7.93 9.65 0.94
C GLU A 51 -8.91 8.66 0.30
N ALA A 52 -8.58 8.09 -0.86
CA ALA A 52 -9.43 7.12 -1.55
C ALA A 52 -9.67 5.87 -0.70
N LEU A 53 -8.62 5.30 -0.09
CA LEU A 53 -8.73 4.16 0.81
C LEU A 53 -9.61 4.48 2.03
N ARG A 54 -9.52 5.68 2.59
CA ARG A 54 -10.31 6.10 3.76
C ARG A 54 -11.78 6.35 3.43
N LEU A 55 -12.04 7.06 2.34
CA LEU A 55 -13.37 7.61 2.03
C LEU A 55 -14.20 6.71 1.12
N GLN A 56 -13.56 5.99 0.20
CA GLN A 56 -14.27 5.26 -0.85
C GLN A 56 -14.29 3.75 -0.62
N VAL A 57 -13.24 3.17 -0.01
CA VAL A 57 -13.18 1.73 0.24
C VAL A 57 -14.00 1.38 1.49
N ARG A 58 -14.97 0.47 1.30
CA ARG A 58 -15.85 -0.05 2.36
C ARG A 58 -15.78 -1.57 2.52
N ALA A 59 -15.22 -2.27 1.53
CA ALA A 59 -15.10 -3.72 1.54
C ALA A 59 -14.25 -4.18 2.73
N LYS A 60 -14.71 -5.23 3.41
CA LYS A 60 -13.94 -5.89 4.47
C LYS A 60 -13.60 -7.32 4.06
N ALA A 61 -12.45 -7.77 4.55
CA ALA A 61 -11.99 -9.14 4.37
C ALA A 61 -11.49 -9.70 5.71
N THR A 62 -11.68 -11.01 5.90
CA THR A 62 -11.07 -11.77 6.99
C THR A 62 -9.97 -12.65 6.40
N ILE A 63 -8.78 -12.59 7.00
CA ILE A 63 -7.63 -13.38 6.57
C ILE A 63 -7.41 -14.52 7.57
N LYS A 64 -7.22 -15.75 7.07
CA LYS A 64 -6.82 -16.92 7.88
C LYS A 64 -5.63 -17.62 7.23
N GLY A 65 -4.60 -17.90 8.03
CA GLY A 65 -3.43 -18.66 7.56
C GLY A 65 -2.45 -18.92 8.69
N LYS A 66 -1.41 -19.71 8.40
CA LYS A 66 -0.35 -20.02 9.36
C LYS A 66 0.67 -18.90 9.37
N LEU A 67 0.81 -18.19 10.50
CA LEU A 67 1.84 -17.17 10.67
C LEU A 67 3.23 -17.83 10.69
N GLN A 68 4.13 -17.38 9.82
CA GLN A 68 5.52 -17.83 9.79
C GLN A 68 6.41 -16.92 10.65
N ILE A 69 6.40 -15.61 10.39
CA ILE A 69 7.17 -14.62 11.14
C ILE A 69 6.36 -13.35 11.36
N TYR A 70 6.65 -12.64 12.45
CA TYR A 70 6.15 -11.30 12.72
C TYR A 70 7.28 -10.39 13.18
N ARG A 71 7.13 -9.09 12.94
CA ARG A 71 8.06 -8.05 13.39
C ARG A 71 7.32 -6.75 13.60
N PHE A 72 7.70 -6.04 14.66
CA PHE A 72 7.29 -4.67 14.91
C PHE A 72 8.55 -3.81 15.06
N CYS A 73 8.67 -2.77 14.22
CA CYS A 73 9.77 -1.81 14.25
C CYS A 73 9.26 -0.49 13.65
N ASP A 74 9.64 0.65 14.23
CA ASP A 74 9.29 1.99 13.75
C ASP A 74 7.79 2.20 13.46
N ASP A 75 6.93 1.73 14.38
CA ASP A 75 5.46 1.78 14.26
C ASP A 75 4.88 1.03 13.03
N VAL A 76 5.66 0.13 12.44
CA VAL A 76 5.23 -0.73 11.33
C VAL A 76 5.23 -2.19 11.77
N TRP A 77 4.06 -2.81 11.65
CA TRP A 77 3.91 -4.26 11.75
C TRP A 77 4.19 -4.91 10.40
N THR A 78 4.96 -6.00 10.42
CA THR A 78 5.10 -6.92 9.29
C THR A 78 4.77 -8.33 9.73
N PHE A 79 3.88 -8.99 8.99
CA PHE A 79 3.57 -10.42 9.15
C PHE A 79 3.88 -11.14 7.85
N VAL A 80 4.43 -12.35 7.94
CA VAL A 80 4.53 -13.25 6.79
C VAL A 80 3.71 -14.48 7.11
N ILE A 81 2.68 -14.71 6.31
CA ILE A 81 1.82 -15.89 6.36
C ILE A 81 2.40 -16.89 5.37
N ASP A 82 2.55 -18.14 5.82
CA ASP A 82 2.97 -19.24 4.98
C ASP A 82 1.95 -19.53 3.87
N GLN A 83 2.30 -20.40 2.93
CA GLN A 83 1.43 -20.81 1.83
C GLN A 83 0.03 -21.29 2.28
N GLY A 84 -0.99 -20.98 1.48
CA GLY A 84 -2.38 -21.38 1.72
C GLY A 84 -3.20 -20.40 2.57
N ALA A 85 -2.88 -19.10 2.52
CA ALA A 85 -3.68 -18.08 3.19
C ALA A 85 -5.06 -17.92 2.50
N ASN A 86 -6.11 -17.78 3.31
CA ASN A 86 -7.50 -17.63 2.84
C ASN A 86 -8.01 -16.23 3.17
N PHE A 87 -8.46 -15.51 2.14
CA PHE A 87 -9.09 -14.20 2.23
C PHE A 87 -10.57 -14.36 1.96
N LYS A 88 -11.40 -14.16 2.97
CA LYS A 88 -12.86 -14.22 2.85
C LYS A 88 -13.43 -12.80 2.86
N PHE A 89 -14.08 -12.41 1.79
CA PHE A 89 -14.76 -11.13 1.65
C PHE A 89 -16.22 -11.22 2.15
N GLU A 90 -16.83 -10.07 2.43
CA GLU A 90 -18.23 -9.99 2.91
C GLU A 90 -19.25 -10.51 1.89
N ASN A 91 -18.95 -10.42 0.59
CA ASN A 91 -19.75 -11.00 -0.50
C ASN A 91 -19.64 -12.55 -0.58
N SER A 92 -18.99 -13.19 0.39
CA SER A 92 -18.68 -14.63 0.44
C SER A 92 -17.70 -15.13 -0.63
N GLU A 93 -17.05 -14.22 -1.34
CA GLU A 93 -15.92 -14.56 -2.20
C GLU A 93 -14.73 -15.03 -1.34
N LEU A 94 -14.10 -16.11 -1.80
CA LEU A 94 -12.93 -16.70 -1.17
C LEU A 94 -11.76 -16.64 -2.14
N VAL A 95 -10.75 -15.86 -1.80
CA VAL A 95 -9.49 -15.81 -2.52
C VAL A 95 -8.45 -16.60 -1.73
N LYS A 96 -7.81 -17.57 -2.39
CA LYS A 96 -6.72 -18.36 -1.81
C LYS A 96 -5.39 -17.87 -2.36
N ALA A 97 -4.44 -17.62 -1.47
CA ALA A 97 -3.06 -17.38 -1.85
C ALA A 97 -2.30 -18.71 -1.75
N ASP A 98 -1.93 -19.26 -2.91
CA ASP A 98 -1.13 -20.49 -2.99
C ASP A 98 0.32 -20.24 -2.52
N GLU A 99 0.79 -19.01 -2.65
CA GLU A 99 2.11 -18.57 -2.19
C GLU A 99 2.07 -17.87 -0.83
N LYS A 100 3.25 -17.52 -0.33
CA LYS A 100 3.42 -16.76 0.91
C LYS A 100 2.85 -15.35 0.77
N VAL A 101 2.21 -14.86 1.82
CA VAL A 101 1.69 -13.48 1.87
C VAL A 101 2.45 -12.65 2.89
N LYS A 102 2.96 -11.50 2.47
CA LYS A 102 3.53 -10.47 3.36
C LYS A 102 2.49 -9.39 3.60
N LEU A 103 2.11 -9.20 4.86
CA LEU A 103 1.27 -8.10 5.31
C LEU A 103 2.14 -7.03 5.97
N VAL A 104 2.01 -5.79 5.54
CA VAL A 104 2.67 -4.63 6.16
C VAL A 104 1.59 -3.66 6.59
N ALA A 105 1.60 -3.26 7.86
CA ALA A 105 0.59 -2.40 8.45
C ALA A 105 1.27 -1.27 9.24
N CYS A 106 1.05 -0.03 8.80
CA CYS A 106 1.47 1.15 9.53
C CYS A 106 0.39 1.53 10.56
N ALA A 107 0.80 2.02 11.73
CA ALA A 107 -0.13 2.49 12.74
C ALA A 107 -0.95 3.69 12.20
N SER A 108 -2.28 3.56 12.15
CA SER A 108 -3.14 4.72 11.93
C SER A 108 -3.09 5.61 13.18
N ARG A 109 -2.33 6.71 13.13
CA ARG A 109 -2.41 7.71 14.20
C ARG A 109 -3.72 8.51 13.99
N PRO A 110 -4.62 8.57 14.99
CA PRO A 110 -5.88 9.30 14.89
C PRO A 110 -5.68 10.80 14.69
#